data_AF-A0A939FN46-F1
#
_entry.id   AF-A0A939FN46-F1
#
_cell.length_a   1.000
_cell.length_b   1.000
_cell.length_c   1.000
_cell.angle_alpha   90.00
_cell.angle_beta   90.00
_cell.angle_gamma   90.00
#
_symmetry.space_group_name_H-M   'P 1'
#
loop_
_entity.id
_entity.type
_entity.pdbx_description
1 polymer ?
#
loop_
_entity_poly.entity_id
_entity_poly.type
_entity_poly.pdbx_seq_one_letter_code
_entity_poly.pdbx_strand_id
1 'polypeptide(L)'
;MTQEATPVAPELAGGPEPRAATVTGASTPIAPYTHVRRFGHTNGVQDFTVPPGVTTINARCWGGGGYGTNGGGGGFATGNIAVVPGETLRVVVDLGGRQSYGHQQGGGMSGLYSQRLGETLLIAGGGGAGGDSGPGGPGGGANGSDGQTCSKGGLTGERARGASGSTGGAGGITDTRSGGRGGNTGQNGSNAWHLDSDRMPIQAWAEAGAQAMGAMSEGAGYAGGGGGVAVGGPNQATAWSSGGGGSSFVSGPGVTQGRTLPGSGTQAGGKDDPLYRSPVGDANNLGQVVLQWTEFTVAPGGPPDVELTRGGPVGYPGVQVEGDVTFAPALVTVTLPAGAGLLFGTQTLPDHQLTVLSADGQTTQYTGTPSQDGTSLAFSDVDLGLPGTTVMWVGVSAAHEAPLGPTKLTFTVGAQTSASTPIIVKPGFTVSPGGSPVTAHRQGPPSTREWR
;
A
#
# COMPACT_ATOMS: atom_id res chain seq x y z
N MET A 1 -19.23 2.75 -56.40
CA MET A 1 -18.31 2.85 -55.25
C MET A 1 -19.18 2.95 -54.02
N THR A 2 -19.47 1.82 -53.40
CA THR A 2 -20.39 1.69 -52.26
C THR A 2 -19.54 1.71 -51.01
N GLN A 3 -19.78 2.69 -50.15
CA GLN A 3 -18.98 2.95 -48.95
C GLN A 3 -19.34 1.89 -47.89
N GLU A 4 -18.41 0.98 -47.62
CA GLU A 4 -18.51 -0.01 -46.55
C GLU A 4 -18.45 0.70 -45.19
N ALA A 5 -19.53 0.61 -44.41
CA ALA A 5 -19.60 1.16 -43.08
C ALA A 5 -18.85 0.24 -42.10
N THR A 6 -17.78 0.77 -41.49
CA THR A 6 -17.00 0.11 -40.44
C THR A 6 -17.90 -0.16 -39.22
N PRO A 7 -17.96 -1.40 -38.70
CA PRO A 7 -18.76 -1.71 -37.52
C PRO A 7 -18.16 -1.04 -36.27
N VAL A 8 -19.01 -0.34 -35.54
CA VAL A 8 -18.70 0.26 -34.23
C VAL A 8 -18.51 -0.87 -33.22
N ALA A 9 -17.32 -0.95 -32.61
CA ALA A 9 -17.02 -1.91 -31.57
C ALA A 9 -17.92 -1.67 -30.34
N PRO A 10 -18.48 -2.73 -29.72
CA PRO A 10 -19.33 -2.58 -28.55
C PRO A 10 -18.52 -2.04 -27.37
N GLU A 11 -19.02 -0.95 -26.79
CA GLU A 11 -18.54 -0.33 -25.57
C GLU A 11 -18.67 -1.34 -24.41
N LEU A 12 -17.52 -1.80 -23.89
CA LEU A 12 -17.46 -2.67 -22.72
C LEU A 12 -18.07 -1.92 -21.52
N ALA A 13 -19.21 -2.42 -21.03
CA ALA A 13 -19.88 -1.91 -19.84
C ALA A 13 -18.89 -1.74 -18.69
N GLY A 14 -18.80 -0.52 -18.15
CA GLY A 14 -17.89 -0.15 -17.07
C GLY A 14 -18.03 -1.10 -15.88
N GLY A 15 -16.94 -1.77 -15.53
CA GLY A 15 -16.85 -2.56 -14.31
C GLY A 15 -17.12 -1.70 -13.06
N PRO A 16 -17.53 -2.30 -11.94
CA PRO A 16 -17.80 -1.57 -10.70
C PRO A 16 -16.58 -0.76 -10.29
N GLU A 17 -16.78 0.55 -10.15
CA GLU A 17 -15.74 1.50 -9.76
C GLU A 17 -15.18 1.12 -8.38
N PRO A 18 -13.84 1.09 -8.20
CA PRO A 18 -13.24 0.71 -6.92
C PRO A 18 -13.66 1.69 -5.83
N ARG A 19 -14.36 1.18 -4.80
CA ARG A 19 -14.76 2.01 -3.65
C ARG A 19 -13.52 2.38 -2.83
N ALA A 20 -13.40 3.67 -2.51
CA ALA A 20 -12.40 4.16 -1.58
C ALA A 20 -12.55 3.46 -0.21
N ALA A 21 -11.45 2.94 0.32
CA ALA A 21 -11.44 2.20 1.58
C ALA A 21 -11.83 3.08 2.78
N THR A 22 -12.79 2.62 3.59
CA THR A 22 -13.20 3.27 4.83
C THR A 22 -12.09 3.14 5.89
N VAL A 23 -11.45 4.24 6.28
CA VAL A 23 -10.37 4.25 7.28
C VAL A 23 -10.96 4.14 8.69
N THR A 24 -10.80 3.01 9.37
CA THR A 24 -11.26 2.82 10.75
C THR A 24 -10.10 3.05 11.74
N GLY A 25 -10.09 4.22 12.39
CA GLY A 25 -9.33 4.56 13.62
C GLY A 25 -7.81 4.29 13.62
N ALA A 26 -7.00 5.35 13.46
CA ALA A 26 -5.54 5.28 13.54
C ALA A 26 -5.07 4.66 14.88
N SER A 27 -4.28 3.58 14.80
CA SER A 27 -3.40 3.19 15.91
C SER A 27 -2.12 4.01 15.84
N THR A 28 -1.35 4.09 16.92
CA THR A 28 0.02 4.59 16.84
C THR A 28 0.87 3.58 16.05
N PRO A 29 1.67 4.02 15.07
CA PRO A 29 2.70 3.18 14.47
C PRO A 29 3.69 2.64 15.52
N ILE A 30 4.12 1.40 15.38
CA ILE A 30 5.29 0.85 16.07
C ILE A 30 6.55 1.39 15.40
N ALA A 31 7.52 1.89 16.19
CA ALA A 31 8.85 2.25 15.70
C ALA A 31 9.50 1.08 14.93
N PRO A 32 10.26 1.34 13.85
CA PRO A 32 10.63 2.67 13.35
C PRO A 32 9.57 3.34 12.45
N TYR A 33 8.41 2.71 12.24
CA TYR A 33 7.39 3.25 11.33
C TYR A 33 6.78 4.55 11.85
N THR A 34 6.56 5.50 10.94
CA THR A 34 5.94 6.80 11.24
C THR A 34 4.49 6.88 10.77
N HIS A 35 4.06 5.91 9.94
CA HIS A 35 2.68 5.82 9.44
C HIS A 35 2.10 4.41 9.63
N VAL A 36 0.77 4.36 9.74
CA VAL A 36 0.00 3.12 9.80
C VAL A 36 -1.37 3.29 9.16
N ARG A 37 -1.82 2.27 8.44
CA ARG A 37 -3.17 2.17 7.89
C ARG A 37 -3.78 0.81 8.19
N ARG A 38 -5.03 0.81 8.64
CA ARG A 38 -5.80 -0.40 8.94
C ARG A 38 -6.91 -0.56 7.91
N PHE A 39 -7.12 -1.79 7.48
CA PHE A 39 -8.18 -2.20 6.57
C PHE A 39 -9.08 -3.17 7.32
N GLY A 40 -10.36 -2.81 7.42
CA GLY A 40 -11.43 -3.70 7.89
C GLY A 40 -12.08 -4.43 6.73
N HIS A 41 -12.99 -5.34 7.03
CA HIS A 41 -13.78 -6.06 6.04
C HIS A 41 -14.74 -5.11 5.29
N THR A 42 -14.73 -5.18 3.95
CA THR A 42 -15.58 -4.35 3.08
C THR A 42 -16.38 -5.19 2.07
N ASN A 43 -16.44 -6.52 2.24
CA ASN A 43 -17.01 -7.46 1.26
C ASN A 43 -16.34 -7.41 -0.12
N GLY A 44 -15.11 -6.91 -0.22
CA GLY A 44 -14.45 -6.73 -1.50
C GLY A 44 -12.97 -6.37 -1.36
N VAL A 45 -12.35 -6.11 -2.51
CA VAL A 45 -10.96 -5.67 -2.61
C VAL A 45 -10.89 -4.18 -2.31
N GLN A 46 -9.89 -3.78 -1.53
CA GLN A 46 -9.56 -2.40 -1.24
C GLN A 46 -8.20 -2.07 -1.86
N ASP A 47 -8.07 -0.91 -2.47
CA ASP A 47 -6.79 -0.48 -3.05
C ASP A 47 -5.98 0.37 -2.05
N PHE A 48 -4.67 0.14 -2.04
CA PHE A 48 -3.69 0.94 -1.33
C PHE A 48 -2.59 1.37 -2.30
N THR A 49 -2.53 2.66 -2.61
CA THR A 49 -1.41 3.25 -3.37
C THR A 49 -0.25 3.53 -2.44
N VAL A 50 0.92 2.96 -2.76
CA VAL A 50 2.16 3.15 -2.02
C VAL A 50 2.58 4.62 -2.07
N PRO A 51 2.75 5.30 -0.92
CA PRO A 51 3.11 6.70 -0.92
C PRO A 51 4.48 7.00 -1.56
N PRO A 52 4.73 8.23 -2.00
CA PRO A 52 6.01 8.57 -2.60
C PRO A 52 7.17 8.41 -1.60
N GLY A 53 8.30 7.87 -2.06
CA GLY A 53 9.48 7.61 -1.23
C GLY A 53 9.43 6.31 -0.44
N VAL A 54 8.28 5.64 -0.38
CA VAL A 54 8.13 4.37 0.33
C VAL A 54 8.58 3.21 -0.55
N THR A 55 9.63 2.52 -0.13
CA THR A 55 10.17 1.33 -0.80
C THR A 55 9.97 0.05 -0.01
N THR A 56 9.52 0.15 1.25
CA THR A 56 9.20 -1.00 2.10
C THR A 56 7.94 -0.74 2.90
N ILE A 57 7.04 -1.73 2.93
CA ILE A 57 5.86 -1.74 3.79
C ILE A 57 5.91 -2.95 4.70
N ASN A 58 5.67 -2.74 5.98
CA ASN A 58 5.55 -3.82 6.93
C ASN A 58 4.09 -4.14 7.19
N ALA A 59 3.68 -5.33 6.76
CA ALA A 59 2.29 -5.75 6.74
C ALA A 59 1.98 -6.76 7.84
N ARG A 60 0.78 -6.69 8.40
CA ARG A 60 0.17 -7.72 9.25
C ARG A 60 -1.20 -8.06 8.69
N CYS A 61 -1.48 -9.35 8.58
CA CYS A 61 -2.76 -9.87 8.14
C CYS A 61 -3.25 -10.84 9.22
N TRP A 62 -4.49 -10.66 9.65
CA TRP A 62 -5.24 -11.62 10.45
C TRP A 62 -6.42 -12.12 9.63
N GLY A 63 -6.52 -13.44 9.45
CA GLY A 63 -7.71 -14.06 8.86
C GLY A 63 -8.91 -13.91 9.79
N GLY A 64 -10.13 -14.03 9.26
CA GLY A 64 -11.32 -14.08 10.09
C GLY A 64 -11.39 -15.36 10.92
N GLY A 65 -12.03 -15.28 12.07
CA GLY A 65 -12.37 -16.46 12.84
C GLY A 65 -13.61 -17.16 12.28
N GLY A 66 -13.66 -18.47 12.43
CA GLY A 66 -14.82 -19.28 12.09
C GLY A 66 -16.07 -18.86 12.86
N TYR A 67 -17.23 -19.12 12.25
CA TYR A 67 -18.52 -18.89 12.88
C TYR A 67 -18.74 -19.84 14.07
N GLY A 68 -19.52 -19.37 15.05
CA GLY A 68 -19.89 -20.09 16.25
C GLY A 68 -19.00 -19.76 17.44
N THR A 69 -19.51 -19.97 18.66
CA THR A 69 -18.74 -19.80 19.91
C THR A 69 -17.53 -20.73 19.97
N ASN A 70 -17.56 -21.82 19.21
CA ASN A 70 -16.49 -22.79 19.06
C ASN A 70 -15.78 -22.68 17.70
N GLY A 71 -15.97 -21.61 16.94
CA GLY A 71 -15.25 -21.41 15.68
C GLY A 71 -13.74 -21.40 15.88
N GLY A 72 -12.98 -21.88 14.91
CA GLY A 72 -11.52 -21.77 14.93
C GLY A 72 -11.10 -20.31 14.82
N GLY A 73 -10.08 -19.87 15.55
CA GLY A 73 -9.47 -18.57 15.34
C GLY A 73 -8.76 -18.49 13.99
N GLY A 74 -8.72 -17.30 13.40
CA GLY A 74 -8.00 -17.02 12.17
C GLY A 74 -6.48 -17.07 12.36
N GLY A 75 -5.77 -17.32 11.27
CA GLY A 75 -4.32 -17.28 11.22
C GLY A 75 -3.77 -15.86 11.22
N PHE A 76 -2.46 -15.76 11.38
CA PHE A 76 -1.70 -14.52 11.26
C PHE A 76 -0.57 -14.67 10.25
N ALA A 77 -0.30 -13.61 9.50
CA ALA A 77 0.82 -13.49 8.58
C ALA A 77 1.41 -12.08 8.67
N THR A 78 2.75 -11.96 8.66
CA THR A 78 3.43 -10.66 8.62
C THR A 78 4.76 -10.76 7.89
N GLY A 79 5.26 -9.63 7.41
CA GLY A 79 6.53 -9.50 6.72
C GLY A 79 6.80 -8.07 6.26
N ASN A 80 8.02 -7.82 5.80
CA ASN A 80 8.40 -6.59 5.10
C ASN A 80 8.31 -6.83 3.60
N ILE A 81 7.58 -5.98 2.91
CA ILE A 81 7.29 -6.07 1.48
C ILE A 81 8.08 -5.00 0.77
N ALA A 82 8.97 -5.40 -0.14
CA ALA A 82 9.59 -4.49 -1.08
C ALA A 82 8.53 -3.94 -2.04
N VAL A 83 8.39 -2.62 -2.05
CA VAL A 83 7.40 -1.90 -2.86
C VAL A 83 8.03 -0.81 -3.71
N VAL A 84 7.29 -0.36 -4.71
CA VAL A 84 7.67 0.80 -5.55
C VAL A 84 6.71 1.95 -5.26
N PRO A 85 7.22 3.18 -5.04
CA PRO A 85 6.38 4.37 -4.93
C PRO A 85 5.33 4.47 -6.04
N GLY A 86 4.08 4.75 -5.67
CA GLY A 86 2.95 4.87 -6.60
C GLY A 86 2.35 3.54 -7.08
N GLU A 87 2.93 2.38 -6.75
CA GLU A 87 2.28 1.11 -7.08
C GLU A 87 1.02 0.91 -6.24
N THR A 88 0.06 0.14 -6.77
CA THR A 88 -1.16 -0.21 -6.05
C THR A 88 -1.06 -1.64 -5.52
N LEU A 89 -1.22 -1.76 -4.20
CA LEU A 89 -1.44 -3.02 -3.52
C LEU A 89 -2.95 -3.25 -3.35
N ARG A 90 -3.41 -4.43 -3.75
CA ARG A 90 -4.78 -4.87 -3.48
C ARG A 90 -4.81 -5.55 -2.12
N VAL A 91 -5.64 -5.01 -1.24
CA VAL A 91 -5.86 -5.47 0.13
C VAL A 91 -7.19 -6.21 0.19
N VAL A 92 -7.16 -7.40 0.75
CA VAL A 92 -8.37 -8.18 1.04
C VAL A 92 -8.41 -8.45 2.54
N VAL A 93 -9.61 -8.34 3.11
CA VAL A 93 -9.86 -8.55 4.52
C VAL A 93 -11.05 -9.47 4.67
N ASP A 94 -10.83 -10.61 5.32
CA ASP A 94 -11.85 -11.61 5.64
C ASP A 94 -12.78 -11.99 4.46
N LEU A 95 -12.21 -12.09 3.26
CA LEU A 95 -12.99 -12.42 2.07
C LEU A 95 -13.27 -13.92 2.02
N GLY A 96 -14.51 -14.26 1.64
CA GLY A 96 -15.07 -15.61 1.64
C GLY A 96 -15.47 -16.15 3.02
N GLY A 97 -15.53 -15.27 4.03
CA GLY A 97 -16.16 -15.56 5.32
C GLY A 97 -17.54 -14.91 5.47
N ARG A 98 -18.33 -15.42 6.44
CA ARG A 98 -19.49 -14.81 7.15
C ARG A 98 -20.66 -14.17 6.38
N GLN A 99 -20.69 -14.17 5.05
CA GLN A 99 -21.73 -13.45 4.30
C GLN A 99 -23.02 -14.23 4.00
N SER A 100 -23.15 -15.51 4.33
CA SER A 100 -24.35 -16.29 3.92
C SER A 100 -25.39 -16.48 5.05
N TYR A 101 -26.65 -16.15 4.73
CA TYR A 101 -27.92 -16.37 5.45
C TYR A 101 -27.93 -17.45 6.56
N GLY A 102 -27.54 -17.10 7.80
CA GLY A 102 -27.83 -17.90 8.99
C GLY A 102 -27.12 -19.26 9.10
N HIS A 103 -26.12 -19.55 8.25
CA HIS A 103 -25.39 -20.82 8.24
C HIS A 103 -23.97 -20.68 8.81
N GLN A 104 -23.50 -21.74 9.47
CA GLN A 104 -22.16 -21.82 10.06
C GLN A 104 -21.09 -21.81 8.96
N GLN A 105 -20.33 -20.72 8.86
CA GLN A 105 -19.27 -20.54 7.87
C GLN A 105 -17.89 -20.51 8.52
N GLY A 106 -16.87 -20.90 7.77
CA GLY A 106 -15.49 -20.60 8.13
C GLY A 106 -15.22 -19.09 8.12
N GLY A 107 -14.10 -18.71 8.70
CA GLY A 107 -13.52 -17.40 8.55
C GLY A 107 -12.95 -17.25 7.14
N GLY A 108 -12.96 -16.02 6.66
CA GLY A 108 -12.35 -15.64 5.40
C GLY A 108 -10.87 -15.29 5.55
N MET A 109 -10.23 -15.06 4.41
CA MET A 109 -8.81 -14.72 4.38
C MET A 109 -8.55 -13.23 4.32
N SER A 110 -7.40 -12.85 4.85
CA SER A 110 -6.86 -11.50 4.73
C SER A 110 -5.50 -11.55 4.07
N GLY A 111 -5.17 -10.62 3.18
CA GLY A 111 -3.91 -10.67 2.46
C GLY A 111 -3.59 -9.44 1.61
N LEU A 112 -2.43 -9.51 0.94
CA LEU A 112 -1.89 -8.46 0.06
C LEU A 112 -1.42 -9.01 -1.29
N TYR A 113 -1.82 -8.34 -2.37
CA TYR A 113 -1.47 -8.64 -3.75
C TYR A 113 -0.83 -7.43 -4.41
N SER A 114 0.30 -7.61 -5.10
CA SER A 114 0.90 -6.54 -5.89
C SER A 114 0.32 -6.54 -7.29
N GLN A 115 -0.32 -5.45 -7.71
CA GLN A 115 -0.78 -5.32 -9.10
C GLN A 115 0.40 -5.25 -10.08
N ARG A 116 1.52 -4.65 -9.69
CA ARG A 116 2.72 -4.54 -10.52
C ARG A 116 3.33 -5.90 -10.82
N LEU A 117 3.41 -6.76 -9.80
CA LEU A 117 4.00 -8.09 -9.95
C LEU A 117 3.00 -9.11 -10.49
N GLY A 118 1.70 -8.86 -10.33
CA GLY A 118 0.68 -9.86 -10.63
C GLY A 118 0.69 -11.03 -9.63
N GLU A 119 1.21 -10.82 -8.41
CA GLU A 119 1.57 -11.89 -7.48
C GLU A 119 1.02 -11.67 -6.07
N THR A 120 0.76 -12.79 -5.39
CA THR A 120 0.41 -12.81 -3.97
C THR A 120 1.64 -12.52 -3.13
N LEU A 121 1.51 -11.63 -2.15
CA LEU A 121 2.58 -11.28 -1.24
C LEU A 121 2.43 -12.01 0.10
N LEU A 122 1.32 -11.77 0.79
CA LEU A 122 1.03 -12.36 2.11
C LEU A 122 -0.44 -12.76 2.20
N ILE A 123 -0.72 -13.86 2.88
CA ILE A 123 -2.08 -14.31 3.23
C ILE A 123 -2.09 -14.88 4.64
N ALA A 124 -3.11 -14.49 5.41
CA ALA A 124 -3.52 -15.12 6.64
C ALA A 124 -4.81 -15.91 6.41
N GLY A 125 -4.77 -17.23 6.65
CA GLY A 125 -5.92 -18.12 6.47
C GLY A 125 -7.00 -17.91 7.53
N GLY A 126 -8.27 -18.09 7.16
CA GLY A 126 -9.39 -18.05 8.12
C GLY A 126 -9.52 -19.33 8.97
N GLY A 127 -10.19 -19.23 10.11
CA GLY A 127 -10.49 -20.39 10.96
C GLY A 127 -11.68 -21.21 10.50
N GLY A 128 -11.74 -22.50 10.81
CA GLY A 128 -12.87 -23.37 10.46
C GLY A 128 -14.12 -23.08 11.29
N ALA A 129 -15.31 -23.34 10.73
CA ALA A 129 -16.57 -23.20 11.45
C ALA A 129 -16.66 -24.16 12.65
N GLY A 130 -17.23 -23.71 13.77
CA GLY A 130 -17.48 -24.55 14.95
C GLY A 130 -18.96 -24.75 15.19
N GLY A 131 -19.34 -25.99 15.52
CA GLY A 131 -20.70 -26.34 15.95
C GLY A 131 -20.83 -26.42 17.48
N ASP A 132 -22.02 -26.74 17.96
CA ASP A 132 -22.30 -26.91 19.41
C ASP A 132 -21.48 -28.02 20.06
N SER A 133 -20.98 -28.95 19.26
CA SER A 133 -20.39 -30.20 19.72
C SER A 133 -18.93 -30.39 19.33
N GLY A 134 -18.31 -29.46 18.60
CA GLY A 134 -16.90 -29.56 18.23
C GLY A 134 -16.30 -28.23 17.77
N PRO A 135 -15.09 -27.89 18.24
CA PRO A 135 -14.39 -26.69 17.81
C PRO A 135 -13.93 -26.80 16.36
N GLY A 136 -14.05 -25.69 15.62
CA GLY A 136 -13.44 -25.53 14.31
C GLY A 136 -11.92 -25.51 14.42
N GLY A 137 -11.25 -25.98 13.37
CA GLY A 137 -9.80 -25.96 13.27
C GLY A 137 -9.27 -24.53 13.14
N PRO A 138 -8.30 -24.10 13.97
CA PRO A 138 -7.66 -22.81 13.78
C PRO A 138 -6.98 -22.67 12.41
N GLY A 139 -7.06 -21.48 11.83
CA GLY A 139 -6.35 -21.11 10.62
C GLY A 139 -4.91 -20.68 10.89
N GLY A 140 -4.10 -20.65 9.82
CA GLY A 140 -2.73 -20.15 9.80
C GLY A 140 -1.65 -21.23 9.72
N GLY A 141 -0.39 -20.83 9.84
CA GLY A 141 0.76 -21.72 9.62
C GLY A 141 0.88 -22.19 8.16
N ALA A 142 1.83 -23.09 7.89
CA ALA A 142 1.93 -23.77 6.59
C ALA A 142 0.74 -24.73 6.35
N ASN A 143 0.12 -25.19 7.43
CA ASN A 143 -1.07 -26.03 7.41
C ASN A 143 -2.07 -25.49 8.44
N GLY A 144 -3.34 -25.37 8.05
CA GLY A 144 -4.43 -25.15 8.99
C GLY A 144 -4.64 -26.39 9.86
N SER A 145 -5.30 -26.21 11.01
CA SER A 145 -5.63 -27.33 11.88
C SER A 145 -6.90 -28.05 11.44
N ASP A 146 -6.98 -29.35 11.72
CA ASP A 146 -8.18 -30.15 11.53
C ASP A 146 -9.33 -29.67 12.43
N GLY A 147 -10.56 -29.82 11.94
CA GLY A 147 -11.76 -29.72 12.76
C GLY A 147 -11.94 -30.96 13.64
N GLN A 148 -12.53 -30.78 14.82
CA GLN A 148 -12.96 -31.89 15.66
C GLN A 148 -14.32 -32.45 15.24
N THR A 149 -14.43 -33.77 15.24
CA THR A 149 -15.70 -34.50 15.09
C THR A 149 -16.21 -34.88 16.47
N CYS A 150 -17.51 -34.71 16.70
CA CYS A 150 -18.17 -35.33 17.84
C CYS A 150 -18.90 -36.60 17.40
N SER A 151 -18.78 -37.67 18.19
CA SER A 151 -19.58 -38.88 18.01
C SER A 151 -20.84 -38.75 18.85
N LYS A 152 -21.97 -38.37 18.24
CA LYS A 152 -23.28 -38.41 18.92
C LYS A 152 -24.13 -39.48 18.26
N GLY A 153 -24.48 -40.54 19.01
CA GLY A 153 -25.32 -41.63 18.53
C GLY A 153 -24.62 -42.70 17.68
N GLY A 154 -23.30 -42.90 17.85
CA GLY A 154 -22.56 -44.02 17.24
C GLY A 154 -22.05 -43.78 15.81
N LEU A 155 -22.39 -42.64 15.19
CA LEU A 155 -21.81 -42.22 13.91
C LEU A 155 -20.50 -41.46 14.15
N THR A 156 -19.39 -41.97 13.63
CA THR A 156 -18.10 -41.29 13.57
C THR A 156 -17.87 -40.78 12.15
N GLY A 157 -18.13 -39.50 11.90
CA GLY A 157 -17.76 -38.86 10.64
C GLY A 157 -16.24 -38.73 10.51
N GLU A 158 -15.74 -38.56 9.28
CA GLU A 158 -14.34 -38.21 9.06
C GLU A 158 -14.07 -36.77 9.53
N ARG A 159 -12.89 -36.53 10.11
CA ARG A 159 -12.47 -35.19 10.52
C ARG A 159 -12.30 -34.30 9.30
N ALA A 160 -12.79 -33.07 9.40
CA ALA A 160 -12.43 -32.03 8.46
C ALA A 160 -10.92 -31.80 8.56
N ARG A 161 -10.24 -31.84 7.42
CA ARG A 161 -8.79 -31.64 7.38
C ARG A 161 -8.48 -30.18 7.19
N GLY A 162 -7.53 -29.67 7.95
CA GLY A 162 -6.96 -28.36 7.72
C GLY A 162 -6.32 -28.28 6.33
N ALA A 163 -6.25 -27.06 5.81
CA ALA A 163 -5.52 -26.74 4.60
C ALA A 163 -4.03 -27.09 4.72
N SER A 164 -3.36 -27.35 3.60
CA SER A 164 -1.92 -27.61 3.55
C SER A 164 -1.26 -26.95 2.35
N GLY A 165 -0.37 -25.98 2.59
CA GLY A 165 0.32 -25.24 1.53
C GLY A 165 -0.65 -24.53 0.59
N SER A 166 -0.68 -24.97 -0.67
CA SER A 166 -1.63 -24.50 -1.69
C SER A 166 -2.90 -25.35 -1.79
N THR A 167 -3.04 -26.40 -0.98
CA THR A 167 -4.17 -27.35 -1.01
C THR A 167 -5.23 -27.03 0.03
N GLY A 168 -6.43 -26.61 -0.39
CA GLY A 168 -7.54 -26.26 0.51
C GLY A 168 -7.98 -27.39 1.42
N GLY A 169 -8.37 -27.04 2.65
CA GLY A 169 -8.80 -27.96 3.69
C GLY A 169 -10.08 -28.70 3.30
N ALA A 170 -10.24 -29.94 3.75
CA ALA A 170 -11.45 -30.73 3.46
C ALA A 170 -12.53 -30.44 4.51
N GLY A 171 -13.78 -30.28 4.08
CA GLY A 171 -14.92 -30.34 4.97
C GLY A 171 -15.10 -31.76 5.53
N GLY A 172 -15.77 -31.89 6.68
CA GLY A 172 -16.10 -33.20 7.24
C GLY A 172 -17.16 -33.93 6.42
N ILE A 173 -17.13 -35.26 6.40
CA ILE A 173 -18.08 -36.11 5.67
C ILE A 173 -18.95 -36.87 6.68
N THR A 174 -20.27 -36.87 6.47
CA THR A 174 -21.21 -37.74 7.21
C THR A 174 -22.10 -38.49 6.22
N ASP A 175 -22.05 -39.84 6.27
CA ASP A 175 -22.77 -40.94 5.59
C ASP A 175 -23.29 -40.80 4.13
N THR A 176 -23.64 -39.60 3.66
CA THR A 176 -24.18 -39.29 2.33
C THR A 176 -23.90 -37.86 1.85
N ARG A 177 -23.35 -36.98 2.70
CA ARG A 177 -23.07 -35.56 2.38
C ARG A 177 -21.63 -35.21 2.73
N SER A 178 -20.92 -34.65 1.76
CA SER A 178 -19.56 -34.16 1.95
C SER A 178 -19.59 -32.67 2.22
N GLY A 179 -18.90 -32.22 3.27
CA GLY A 179 -18.54 -30.81 3.37
C GLY A 179 -17.64 -30.46 2.20
N GLY A 180 -17.96 -29.36 1.52
CA GLY A 180 -17.12 -28.80 0.48
C GLY A 180 -15.69 -28.60 0.97
N ARG A 181 -14.73 -29.04 0.15
CA ARG A 181 -13.33 -28.73 0.32
C ARG A 181 -13.12 -27.23 0.05
N GLY A 182 -12.35 -26.57 0.90
CA GLY A 182 -11.79 -25.26 0.62
C GLY A 182 -11.03 -25.24 -0.70
N GLY A 183 -10.98 -24.08 -1.35
CA GLY A 183 -10.29 -23.92 -2.62
C GLY A 183 -8.78 -24.13 -2.48
N ASN A 184 -8.14 -24.68 -3.52
CA ASN A 184 -6.67 -24.59 -3.61
C ASN A 184 -6.27 -23.13 -3.91
N THR A 185 -4.99 -22.81 -3.78
CA THR A 185 -4.47 -21.55 -4.30
C THR A 185 -4.88 -21.40 -5.76
N GLY A 186 -5.60 -20.33 -6.07
CA GLY A 186 -6.03 -20.10 -7.42
C GLY A 186 -7.02 -21.17 -7.93
N GLN A 187 -7.80 -21.85 -7.07
CA GLN A 187 -8.93 -22.72 -7.50
C GLN A 187 -10.09 -22.67 -6.51
N ASN A 188 -11.32 -22.43 -6.98
CA ASN A 188 -12.52 -22.40 -6.13
C ASN A 188 -12.65 -23.66 -5.27
N GLY A 189 -13.20 -23.50 -4.07
CA GLY A 189 -13.64 -24.64 -3.26
C GLY A 189 -14.67 -25.47 -4.01
N SER A 190 -14.72 -26.77 -3.72
CA SER A 190 -15.75 -27.63 -4.29
C SER A 190 -17.07 -27.33 -3.59
N ASN A 191 -18.07 -26.87 -4.33
CA ASN A 191 -19.41 -26.71 -3.79
C ASN A 191 -20.04 -28.11 -3.59
N ALA A 192 -20.59 -28.38 -2.41
CA ALA A 192 -21.37 -29.59 -2.18
C ALA A 192 -22.72 -29.58 -2.94
N TRP A 193 -23.16 -28.43 -3.46
CA TRP A 193 -24.55 -28.23 -3.94
C TRP A 193 -24.72 -27.52 -5.30
N HIS A 194 -23.70 -27.46 -6.17
CA HIS A 194 -23.83 -26.93 -7.56
C HIS A 194 -24.46 -25.52 -7.68
N LEU A 195 -24.25 -24.63 -6.70
CA LEU A 195 -24.63 -23.23 -6.83
C LEU A 195 -23.46 -22.42 -7.41
N ASP A 196 -23.77 -21.53 -8.35
CA ASP A 196 -22.80 -20.67 -9.05
C ASP A 196 -22.03 -19.83 -8.03
N SER A 197 -20.74 -20.10 -7.91
CA SER A 197 -19.85 -19.32 -7.04
C SER A 197 -19.47 -18.02 -7.73
N ASP A 198 -19.75 -16.88 -7.09
CA ASP A 198 -19.26 -15.59 -7.55
C ASP A 198 -17.71 -15.61 -7.56
N ARG A 199 -17.14 -15.32 -8.73
CA ARG A 199 -15.69 -15.28 -8.95
C ARG A 199 -15.11 -14.14 -8.14
N MET A 200 -13.99 -14.36 -7.42
CA MET A 200 -13.42 -13.21 -6.68
C MET A 200 -12.80 -12.16 -7.62
N PRO A 201 -12.67 -10.90 -7.17
CA PRO A 201 -12.36 -9.78 -8.06
C PRO A 201 -10.90 -9.69 -8.54
N ILE A 202 -9.99 -10.46 -7.97
CA ILE A 202 -8.57 -10.47 -8.37
C ILE A 202 -8.29 -11.83 -8.97
N GLN A 203 -8.13 -11.98 -10.28
CA GLN A 203 -8.02 -13.31 -10.93
C GLN A 203 -6.99 -14.25 -10.28
N ALA A 204 -5.84 -13.73 -9.81
CA ALA A 204 -4.84 -14.50 -9.08
C ALA A 204 -5.28 -14.99 -7.69
N TRP A 205 -6.27 -14.34 -7.07
CA TRP A 205 -6.93 -14.77 -5.83
C TRP A 205 -8.36 -15.24 -6.05
N ALA A 206 -8.91 -15.07 -7.26
CA ALA A 206 -10.31 -15.19 -7.63
C ALA A 206 -10.88 -16.56 -7.36
N GLU A 207 -9.97 -17.47 -7.09
CA GLU A 207 -10.22 -18.85 -7.03
C GLU A 207 -9.89 -19.38 -5.61
N ALA A 208 -9.11 -18.70 -4.75
CA ALA A 208 -8.84 -19.16 -3.39
C ALA A 208 -9.99 -18.93 -2.36
N GLY A 209 -11.09 -18.28 -2.76
CA GLY A 209 -12.13 -17.84 -1.82
C GLY A 209 -13.52 -17.71 -2.40
N ALA A 210 -13.90 -18.56 -3.36
CA ALA A 210 -15.28 -18.58 -3.84
C ALA A 210 -16.28 -18.61 -2.68
N GLN A 211 -17.17 -17.62 -2.68
CA GLN A 211 -18.44 -17.68 -1.96
C GLN A 211 -19.29 -18.73 -2.67
N ALA A 212 -19.08 -20.00 -2.32
CA ALA A 212 -19.93 -21.07 -2.82
C ALA A 212 -21.16 -21.11 -1.91
N MET A 213 -22.15 -20.26 -2.17
CA MET A 213 -23.44 -20.22 -1.46
C MET A 213 -23.96 -21.65 -1.36
N GLY A 214 -23.76 -22.29 -0.23
CA GLY A 214 -24.06 -23.71 -0.06
C GLY A 214 -24.05 -23.95 1.42
N ALA A 215 -25.21 -24.31 1.97
CA ALA A 215 -25.59 -24.15 3.37
C ALA A 215 -24.66 -24.73 4.45
N MET A 216 -23.56 -25.40 4.11
CA MET A 216 -22.76 -26.20 5.03
C MET A 216 -21.30 -26.43 4.59
N SER A 217 -20.60 -25.48 3.94
CA SER A 217 -19.14 -25.59 3.81
C SER A 217 -18.47 -24.45 3.03
N GLU A 218 -18.01 -23.39 3.69
CA GLU A 218 -17.17 -22.39 3.05
C GLU A 218 -16.03 -22.03 3.99
N GLY A 219 -14.80 -21.99 3.48
CA GLY A 219 -13.71 -21.30 4.12
C GLY A 219 -12.75 -20.81 3.05
N ALA A 220 -12.31 -19.57 3.22
CA ALA A 220 -11.52 -18.86 2.24
C ALA A 220 -10.12 -18.58 2.79
N GLY A 221 -9.12 -18.77 1.93
CA GLY A 221 -7.71 -18.76 2.27
C GLY A 221 -6.84 -19.31 1.18
N TYR A 222 -5.56 -18.93 1.20
CA TYR A 222 -4.53 -19.64 0.45
C TYR A 222 -4.54 -21.07 0.98
N ALA A 223 -5.16 -21.95 0.21
CA ALA A 223 -5.83 -23.13 0.72
C ALA A 223 -6.84 -22.83 1.84
N GLY A 224 -8.10 -22.62 1.45
CA GLY A 224 -9.18 -22.19 2.35
C GLY A 224 -9.49 -23.22 3.44
N GLY A 225 -10.08 -22.77 4.54
CA GLY A 225 -10.62 -23.68 5.55
C GLY A 225 -11.76 -24.52 4.98
N GLY A 226 -11.85 -25.80 5.36
CA GLY A 226 -13.05 -26.58 5.04
C GLY A 226 -14.19 -26.09 5.93
N GLY A 227 -15.39 -25.88 5.39
CA GLY A 227 -16.53 -25.63 6.27
C GLY A 227 -17.09 -26.94 6.86
N GLY A 228 -17.72 -26.83 8.03
CA GLY A 228 -18.29 -27.97 8.74
C GLY A 228 -19.69 -28.30 8.24
N VAL A 229 -20.07 -29.58 8.29
CA VAL A 229 -21.43 -30.03 8.00
C VAL A 229 -22.15 -30.39 9.29
N ALA A 230 -23.36 -29.85 9.43
CA ALA A 230 -24.34 -30.26 10.42
C ALA A 230 -25.46 -31.04 9.71
N VAL A 231 -25.51 -32.37 9.86
CA VAL A 231 -26.67 -33.16 9.41
C VAL A 231 -27.46 -33.65 10.61
N GLY A 232 -28.67 -33.10 10.76
CA GLY A 232 -29.62 -33.56 11.77
C GLY A 232 -31.07 -33.25 11.41
N GLY A 233 -31.85 -34.30 11.15
CA GLY A 233 -33.30 -34.22 11.27
C GLY A 233 -33.73 -34.26 12.74
N PRO A 234 -34.96 -33.83 13.08
CA PRO A 234 -35.43 -33.72 14.47
C PRO A 234 -35.36 -35.03 15.29
N ASN A 235 -35.22 -36.19 14.63
CA ASN A 235 -35.24 -37.52 15.27
C ASN A 235 -34.05 -38.44 14.89
N GLN A 236 -32.98 -37.95 14.26
CA GLN A 236 -31.83 -38.78 13.87
C GLN A 236 -30.58 -38.48 14.71
N ALA A 237 -29.72 -39.50 14.90
CA ALA A 237 -28.40 -39.34 15.49
C ALA A 237 -27.63 -38.27 14.71
N THR A 238 -27.48 -37.09 15.29
CA THR A 238 -26.92 -35.94 14.59
C THR A 238 -25.40 -36.00 14.63
N ALA A 239 -24.78 -36.24 13.47
CA ALA A 239 -23.34 -36.12 13.32
C ALA A 239 -23.02 -34.65 12.99
N TRP A 240 -22.15 -34.06 13.81
CA TRP A 240 -21.64 -32.71 13.59
C TRP A 240 -20.16 -32.80 13.32
N SER A 241 -19.75 -32.27 12.17
CA SER A 241 -18.34 -32.05 11.85
C SER A 241 -18.08 -30.56 11.89
N SER A 242 -17.05 -30.14 12.62
CA SER A 242 -16.55 -28.78 12.51
C SER A 242 -15.65 -28.65 11.28
N GLY A 243 -15.43 -27.43 10.82
CA GLY A 243 -14.58 -27.13 9.68
C GLY A 243 -13.09 -27.15 10.01
N GLY A 244 -12.24 -27.46 9.03
CA GLY A 244 -10.79 -27.29 9.13
C GLY A 244 -10.38 -25.83 8.91
N GLY A 245 -9.27 -25.39 9.50
CA GLY A 245 -8.72 -24.06 9.28
C GLY A 245 -8.00 -23.93 7.93
N GLY A 246 -7.91 -22.71 7.41
CA GLY A 246 -7.12 -22.38 6.22
C GLY A 246 -5.63 -22.19 6.55
N SER A 247 -4.74 -22.28 5.56
CA SER A 247 -3.30 -22.01 5.75
C SER A 247 -2.91 -20.56 5.44
N SER A 248 -1.71 -20.17 5.85
CA SER A 248 -1.14 -18.84 5.59
C SER A 248 0.03 -18.92 4.60
N PHE A 249 0.36 -17.78 3.99
CA PHE A 249 1.44 -17.64 3.01
C PHE A 249 2.23 -16.33 3.26
N VAL A 250 3.56 -16.39 3.18
CA VAL A 250 4.46 -15.22 3.38
C VAL A 250 5.70 -15.26 2.47
N SER A 251 5.66 -16.04 1.39
CA SER A 251 6.81 -16.27 0.50
C SER A 251 6.65 -15.58 -0.86
N GLY A 252 5.85 -14.51 -0.92
CA GLY A 252 5.67 -13.75 -2.15
C GLY A 252 6.94 -12.99 -2.56
N PRO A 253 7.06 -12.58 -3.83
CA PRO A 253 8.24 -11.86 -4.30
C PRO A 253 8.44 -10.56 -3.51
N GLY A 254 9.68 -10.29 -3.09
CA GLY A 254 10.02 -9.09 -2.31
C GLY A 254 9.59 -9.13 -0.85
N VAL A 255 8.96 -10.22 -0.37
CA VAL A 255 8.65 -10.41 1.05
C VAL A 255 9.88 -10.92 1.79
N THR A 256 10.30 -10.19 2.81
CA THR A 256 11.37 -10.56 3.74
C THR A 256 10.83 -10.60 5.17
N GLN A 257 11.51 -11.33 6.06
CA GLN A 257 11.05 -11.53 7.45
C GLN A 257 9.61 -12.07 7.55
N GLY A 258 9.20 -12.82 6.53
CA GLY A 258 7.89 -13.45 6.47
C GLY A 258 7.71 -14.46 7.60
N ARG A 259 6.64 -14.33 8.38
CA ARG A 259 6.24 -15.33 9.39
C ARG A 259 4.74 -15.54 9.40
N THR A 260 4.34 -16.78 9.67
CA THR A 260 2.95 -17.16 9.90
C THR A 260 2.79 -17.72 11.30
N LEU A 261 1.69 -17.38 11.98
CA LEU A 261 1.33 -17.99 13.26
C LEU A 261 -0.08 -18.57 13.14
N PRO A 262 -0.31 -19.84 13.51
CA PRO A 262 -1.66 -20.38 13.57
C PRO A 262 -2.43 -19.76 14.75
N GLY A 263 -3.75 -19.76 14.65
CA GLY A 263 -4.62 -19.55 15.80
C GLY A 263 -4.57 -20.73 16.78
N SER A 264 -5.25 -20.57 17.92
CA SER A 264 -5.36 -21.61 18.96
C SER A 264 -6.78 -21.69 19.49
N GLY A 265 -7.46 -22.81 19.24
CA GLY A 265 -8.88 -22.96 19.53
C GLY A 265 -9.69 -21.82 18.91
N THR A 266 -10.38 -21.05 19.75
CA THR A 266 -11.20 -19.89 19.34
C THR A 266 -10.41 -18.59 19.21
N GLN A 267 -9.10 -18.61 19.45
CA GLN A 267 -8.27 -17.40 19.47
C GLN A 267 -7.47 -17.26 18.17
N ALA A 268 -7.39 -16.05 17.65
CA ALA A 268 -6.57 -15.73 16.49
C ALA A 268 -5.08 -15.98 16.75
N GLY A 269 -4.30 -16.15 15.68
CA GLY A 269 -2.84 -16.12 15.75
C GLY A 269 -2.31 -14.71 16.00
N GLY A 270 -1.08 -14.59 16.51
CA GLY A 270 -0.37 -13.31 16.59
C GLY A 270 -0.99 -12.28 17.54
N LYS A 271 -1.70 -12.70 18.59
CA LYS A 271 -2.30 -11.79 19.59
C LYS A 271 -1.28 -11.00 20.41
N ASP A 272 -0.04 -11.48 20.45
CA ASP A 272 1.09 -10.80 21.08
C ASP A 272 1.70 -9.69 20.19
N ASP A 273 1.25 -9.55 18.94
CA ASP A 273 1.68 -8.44 18.09
C ASP A 273 1.13 -7.11 18.64
N PRO A 274 1.96 -6.07 18.83
CA PRO A 274 1.47 -4.83 19.45
C PRO A 274 0.42 -4.08 18.62
N LEU A 275 0.25 -4.42 17.33
CA LEU A 275 -0.85 -3.90 16.51
C LEU A 275 -2.13 -4.73 16.59
N TYR A 276 -2.13 -5.88 17.26
CA TYR A 276 -3.34 -6.67 17.45
C TYR A 276 -4.41 -5.85 18.19
N ARG A 277 -5.65 -5.95 17.73
CA ARG A 277 -6.81 -5.35 18.39
C ARG A 277 -7.82 -6.45 18.66
N SER A 278 -8.01 -6.80 19.92
CA SER A 278 -9.08 -7.72 20.30
C SER A 278 -10.44 -7.15 19.84
N PRO A 279 -11.33 -7.96 19.23
CA PRO A 279 -11.25 -9.42 19.04
C PRO A 279 -10.90 -9.86 17.59
N VAL A 280 -10.09 -9.11 16.84
CA VAL A 280 -9.78 -9.40 15.42
C VAL A 280 -9.37 -10.86 15.20
N GLY A 281 -10.04 -11.53 14.26
CA GLY A 281 -9.75 -12.92 13.88
C GLY A 281 -10.07 -13.97 14.95
N ASP A 282 -10.51 -13.59 16.16
CA ASP A 282 -11.04 -14.56 17.12
C ASP A 282 -12.31 -15.21 16.54
N ALA A 283 -12.71 -16.36 17.07
CA ALA A 283 -13.98 -17.01 16.73
C ALA A 283 -15.10 -15.98 16.72
N ASN A 284 -15.95 -16.04 15.71
CA ASN A 284 -16.99 -15.07 15.50
C ASN A 284 -16.54 -13.60 15.31
N ASN A 285 -15.31 -13.35 14.87
CA ASN A 285 -14.85 -12.00 14.58
C ASN A 285 -14.12 -11.92 13.24
N LEU A 286 -14.21 -10.74 12.62
CA LEU A 286 -13.66 -10.50 11.30
C LEU A 286 -12.14 -10.35 11.36
N GLY A 287 -11.49 -10.61 10.23
CA GLY A 287 -10.06 -10.37 10.04
C GLY A 287 -9.69 -8.88 9.96
N GLN A 288 -8.40 -8.61 9.79
CA GLN A 288 -7.86 -7.27 9.58
C GLN A 288 -6.55 -7.33 8.78
N VAL A 289 -6.28 -6.27 8.01
CA VAL A 289 -4.93 -6.00 7.49
C VAL A 289 -4.43 -4.67 8.04
N VAL A 290 -3.17 -4.62 8.45
CA VAL A 290 -2.49 -3.42 8.93
C VAL A 290 -1.19 -3.24 8.16
N LEU A 291 -1.02 -2.06 7.56
CA LEU A 291 0.19 -1.65 6.86
C LEU A 291 0.88 -0.57 7.67
N GLN A 292 2.20 -0.66 7.78
CA GLN A 292 3.05 0.37 8.37
C GLN A 292 4.21 0.70 7.44
N TRP A 293 4.63 1.95 7.43
CA TRP A 293 5.74 2.41 6.62
C TRP A 293 6.36 3.67 7.21
N THR A 294 7.52 4.06 6.67
CA THR A 294 8.21 5.30 6.98
C THR A 294 8.20 6.21 5.76
N GLU A 295 8.04 7.50 5.98
CA GLU A 295 8.16 8.54 4.96
C GLU A 295 9.17 9.58 5.41
N PHE A 296 9.75 10.27 4.45
CA PHE A 296 10.43 11.54 4.66
C PHE A 296 9.68 12.63 3.87
N THR A 297 9.80 13.87 4.32
CA THR A 297 9.23 15.03 3.62
C THR A 297 10.31 15.78 2.86
N VAL A 298 9.93 16.45 1.78
CA VAL A 298 10.82 17.31 0.99
C VAL A 298 10.16 18.66 0.80
N ALA A 299 10.80 19.72 1.27
CA ALA A 299 10.31 21.08 1.17
C ALA A 299 11.40 22.01 0.58
N PRO A 300 11.03 23.18 0.03
CA PRO A 300 12.01 24.22 -0.25
C PRO A 300 12.85 24.51 1.00
N GLY A 301 14.17 24.58 0.86
CA GLY A 301 15.09 24.76 1.98
C GLY A 301 16.54 24.91 1.50
N GLY A 302 17.41 25.50 2.28
CA GLY A 302 18.73 25.92 1.80
C GLY A 302 19.16 27.24 2.44
N PRO A 303 20.30 27.80 2.03
CA PRO A 303 20.59 29.21 2.27
C PRO A 303 19.38 30.08 1.88
N PRO A 304 19.15 31.25 2.51
CA PRO A 304 18.00 32.12 2.22
C PRO A 304 17.94 32.54 0.74
N ASP A 305 16.80 33.10 0.31
CA ASP A 305 16.46 33.48 -1.08
C ASP A 305 17.68 33.76 -1.98
N VAL A 306 17.73 33.06 -3.11
CA VAL A 306 18.89 33.08 -4.00
C VAL A 306 18.74 34.20 -5.02
N GLU A 307 19.50 35.27 -4.86
CA GLU A 307 19.57 36.34 -5.84
C GLU A 307 20.66 36.04 -6.88
N LEU A 308 20.26 35.86 -8.14
CA LEU A 308 21.18 35.66 -9.25
C LEU A 308 21.27 36.92 -10.09
N THR A 309 22.48 37.37 -10.40
CA THR A 309 22.70 38.44 -11.37
C THR A 309 22.95 37.82 -12.74
N ARG A 310 22.35 38.35 -13.82
CA ARG A 310 22.63 37.89 -15.20
C ARG A 310 24.13 37.91 -15.50
N GLY A 311 24.67 36.79 -15.95
CA GLY A 311 26.12 36.61 -16.20
C GLY A 311 26.99 36.66 -14.93
N GLY A 312 26.36 36.65 -13.75
CA GLY A 312 27.01 36.79 -12.46
C GLY A 312 27.47 35.46 -11.85
N PRO A 313 27.79 35.45 -10.55
CA PRO A 313 28.24 34.27 -9.85
C PRO A 313 27.13 33.23 -9.66
N VAL A 314 27.55 32.04 -9.22
CA VAL A 314 26.69 30.93 -8.83
C VAL A 314 25.95 31.25 -7.53
N GLY A 315 24.67 30.86 -7.46
CA GLY A 315 23.89 30.75 -6.23
C GLY A 315 23.47 29.29 -5.97
N TYR A 316 22.98 29.02 -4.76
CA TYR A 316 22.81 27.66 -4.26
C TYR A 316 21.37 27.38 -3.78
N PRO A 317 20.40 27.31 -4.70
CA PRO A 317 19.04 26.91 -4.38
C PRO A 317 19.01 25.42 -4.01
N GLY A 318 18.14 25.08 -3.06
CA GLY A 318 18.11 23.72 -2.52
C GLY A 318 16.74 23.28 -2.04
N VAL A 319 16.74 22.12 -1.37
CA VAL A 319 15.61 21.60 -0.59
C VAL A 319 16.07 21.18 0.78
N GLN A 320 15.14 21.14 1.73
CA GLN A 320 15.29 20.41 2.99
C GLN A 320 14.54 19.08 2.92
N VAL A 321 15.13 18.06 3.53
CA VAL A 321 14.59 16.72 3.67
C VAL A 321 14.52 16.39 5.15
N GLU A 322 13.36 15.96 5.62
CA GLU A 322 13.15 15.61 7.03
C GLU A 322 12.63 14.19 7.16
N GLY A 323 13.22 13.40 8.05
CA GLY A 323 12.77 12.04 8.36
C GLY A 323 13.24 11.56 9.72
N ASP A 324 12.43 10.72 10.37
CA ASP A 324 12.70 10.23 11.74
C ASP A 324 13.46 8.90 11.77
N VAL A 325 13.82 8.37 10.60
CA VAL A 325 14.53 7.09 10.46
C VAL A 325 15.61 7.18 9.40
N THR A 326 16.49 6.19 9.38
CA THR A 326 17.44 5.99 8.27
C THR A 326 16.71 5.42 7.04
N PHE A 327 17.07 5.92 5.86
CA PHE A 327 16.59 5.44 4.57
C PHE A 327 17.75 4.88 3.75
N ALA A 328 17.45 3.99 2.80
CA ALA A 328 18.42 3.60 1.80
C ALA A 328 18.81 4.81 0.92
N PRO A 329 20.02 4.83 0.33
CA PRO A 329 20.41 5.89 -0.59
C PRO A 329 19.38 6.10 -1.71
N ALA A 330 19.15 7.36 -2.07
CA ALA A 330 18.09 7.76 -2.98
C ALA A 330 18.64 8.29 -4.31
N LEU A 331 17.84 8.14 -5.38
CA LEU A 331 18.04 8.91 -6.60
C LEU A 331 17.55 10.34 -6.37
N VAL A 332 18.39 11.32 -6.66
CA VAL A 332 18.00 12.75 -6.68
C VAL A 332 18.08 13.25 -8.12
N THR A 333 17.02 13.91 -8.59
CA THR A 333 17.03 14.62 -9.87
C THR A 333 16.75 16.09 -9.62
N VAL A 334 17.50 16.96 -10.29
CA VAL A 334 17.29 18.42 -10.24
C VAL A 334 17.06 18.91 -11.66
N THR A 335 15.98 19.65 -11.87
CA THR A 335 15.58 20.14 -13.20
C THR A 335 15.47 21.66 -13.20
N LEU A 336 16.10 22.27 -14.20
CA LEU A 336 16.00 23.70 -14.47
C LEU A 336 14.63 24.04 -15.07
N PRO A 337 14.03 25.18 -14.71
CA PRO A 337 12.79 25.64 -15.32
C PRO A 337 13.02 26.02 -16.79
N ALA A 338 12.20 25.45 -17.69
CA ALA A 338 12.30 25.72 -19.12
C ALA A 338 12.19 27.22 -19.43
N GLY A 339 13.08 27.72 -20.30
CA GLY A 339 13.09 29.13 -20.72
C GLY A 339 13.60 30.14 -19.68
N ALA A 340 13.98 29.72 -18.47
CA ALA A 340 14.49 30.63 -17.45
C ALA A 340 15.95 31.06 -17.66
N GLY A 341 16.66 30.48 -18.62
CA GLY A 341 18.06 30.80 -18.89
C GLY A 341 19.00 30.53 -17.72
N LEU A 342 18.66 29.57 -16.86
CA LEU A 342 19.54 29.11 -15.79
C LEU A 342 20.52 28.05 -16.32
N LEU A 343 21.66 27.90 -15.65
CA LEU A 343 22.72 26.94 -15.98
C LEU A 343 23.23 26.28 -14.69
N PHE A 344 23.61 25.00 -14.74
CA PHE A 344 24.33 24.33 -13.66
C PHE A 344 25.80 24.78 -13.63
N GLY A 345 26.22 25.43 -12.54
CA GLY A 345 27.47 26.19 -12.46
C GLY A 345 27.40 27.49 -13.27
N THR A 346 28.46 27.79 -14.01
CA THR A 346 28.56 28.98 -14.88
C THR A 346 28.71 28.59 -16.35
N GLN A 347 28.55 29.55 -17.27
CA GLN A 347 28.70 29.30 -18.70
C GLN A 347 30.09 28.79 -19.11
N THR A 348 31.14 29.16 -18.37
CA THR A 348 32.53 28.76 -18.66
C THR A 348 33.06 27.66 -17.76
N LEU A 349 32.38 27.41 -16.64
CA LEU A 349 32.75 26.41 -15.65
C LEU A 349 31.47 25.69 -15.18
N PRO A 350 31.08 24.58 -15.83
CA PRO A 350 29.93 23.80 -15.40
C PRO A 350 30.19 23.22 -14.01
N ASP A 351 29.14 23.19 -13.19
CA ASP A 351 29.15 22.57 -11.86
C ASP A 351 28.00 21.59 -11.78
N HIS A 352 28.33 20.31 -11.76
CA HIS A 352 27.35 19.23 -11.68
C HIS A 352 27.34 18.59 -10.28
N GLN A 353 27.68 19.33 -9.24
CA GLN A 353 27.71 18.82 -7.87
C GLN A 353 26.39 19.09 -7.12
N LEU A 354 25.93 18.07 -6.40
CA LEU A 354 24.94 18.19 -5.32
C LEU A 354 25.71 18.15 -4.00
N THR A 355 25.53 19.18 -3.17
CA THR A 355 26.03 19.15 -1.79
C THR A 355 24.90 18.79 -0.86
N VAL A 356 25.14 17.83 0.03
CA VAL A 356 24.22 17.39 1.07
C VAL A 356 24.83 17.75 2.43
N LEU A 357 24.11 18.54 3.21
CA LEU A 357 24.41 18.88 4.60
C LEU A 357 23.51 18.05 5.51
N SER A 358 24.06 17.05 6.17
CA SER A 358 23.34 16.19 7.10
C SER A 358 23.03 16.90 8.42
N ALA A 359 22.14 16.29 9.23
CA ALA A 359 21.70 16.84 10.51
C ALA A 359 22.83 17.03 11.55
N ASP A 360 23.95 16.33 11.39
CA ASP A 360 25.17 16.47 12.19
C ASP A 360 26.10 17.59 11.72
N GLY A 361 25.73 18.31 10.66
CA GLY A 361 26.50 19.40 10.07
C GLY A 361 27.62 18.95 9.12
N GLN A 362 27.73 17.66 8.80
CA GLN A 362 28.69 17.18 7.79
C GLN A 362 28.21 17.47 6.38
N THR A 363 29.14 17.78 5.48
CA THR A 363 28.84 17.98 4.06
C THR A 363 29.42 16.85 3.23
N THR A 364 28.60 16.31 2.33
CA THR A 364 28.99 15.31 1.34
C THR A 364 28.64 15.81 -0.05
N GLN A 365 29.53 15.59 -1.02
CA GLN A 365 29.33 16.00 -2.41
C GLN A 365 29.07 14.79 -3.30
N TYR A 366 28.09 14.93 -4.19
CA TYR A 366 27.73 13.94 -5.19
C TYR A 366 27.88 14.55 -6.58
N THR A 367 28.50 13.81 -7.51
CA THR A 367 28.62 14.25 -8.90
C THR A 367 27.43 13.74 -9.71
N GLY A 368 26.70 14.65 -10.34
CA GLY A 368 25.54 14.35 -11.14
C GLY A 368 25.88 14.06 -12.60
N THR A 369 25.02 13.27 -13.25
CA THR A 369 25.05 13.05 -14.70
C THR A 369 24.06 14.01 -15.36
N PRO A 370 24.51 14.89 -16.26
CA PRO A 370 23.60 15.79 -16.98
C PRO A 370 22.75 15.04 -18.00
N SER A 371 21.52 15.50 -18.19
CA SER A 371 20.67 15.09 -19.31
C SER A 371 21.28 15.53 -20.65
N GLN A 372 20.84 14.90 -21.74
CA GLN A 372 21.35 15.20 -23.10
C GLN A 372 21.12 16.66 -23.51
N ASP A 373 20.04 17.28 -23.04
CA ASP A 373 19.71 18.69 -23.26
C ASP A 373 20.31 19.63 -22.20
N GLY A 374 21.00 19.10 -21.20
CA GLY A 374 21.62 19.85 -20.10
C GLY A 374 20.64 20.52 -19.14
N THR A 375 19.34 20.19 -19.21
CA THR A 375 18.31 20.83 -18.37
C THR A 375 18.09 20.14 -17.03
N SER A 376 18.65 18.93 -16.84
CA SER A 376 18.55 18.18 -15.59
C SER A 376 19.88 17.55 -15.18
N LEU A 377 20.06 17.36 -13.87
CA LEU A 377 21.11 16.52 -13.27
C LEU A 377 20.48 15.36 -12.54
N ALA A 378 21.03 14.15 -12.71
CA ALA A 378 20.68 12.97 -11.93
C ALA A 378 21.85 12.52 -11.04
N PHE A 379 21.58 12.30 -9.76
CA PHE A 379 22.52 11.88 -8.73
C PHE A 379 22.05 10.54 -8.17
N SER A 380 22.77 9.46 -8.45
CA SER A 380 22.47 8.14 -7.90
C SER A 380 23.06 7.97 -6.51
N ASP A 381 22.45 7.08 -5.72
CA ASP A 381 22.96 6.63 -4.42
C ASP A 381 23.28 7.77 -3.43
N VAL A 382 22.43 8.80 -3.40
CA VAL A 382 22.57 9.91 -2.46
C VAL A 382 22.14 9.45 -1.08
N ASP A 383 23.09 9.36 -0.15
CA ASP A 383 22.78 9.23 1.27
C ASP A 383 22.22 10.56 1.77
N LEU A 384 20.99 10.50 2.29
CA LEU A 384 20.25 11.65 2.80
C LEU A 384 20.67 12.01 4.23
N GLY A 385 21.53 11.23 4.89
CA GLY A 385 22.00 11.54 6.25
C GLY A 385 20.87 11.62 7.29
N LEU A 386 19.81 10.84 7.10
CA LEU A 386 18.65 10.75 8.00
C LEU A 386 18.91 9.69 9.10
N PRO A 387 18.34 9.84 10.32
CA PRO A 387 17.27 10.76 10.71
C PRO A 387 17.72 12.21 10.96
N GLY A 388 16.75 13.13 10.97
CA GLY A 388 16.94 14.56 11.21
C GLY A 388 16.56 15.42 10.01
N THR A 389 17.05 16.65 9.99
CA THR A 389 16.88 17.59 8.86
C THR A 389 18.17 17.64 8.05
N THR A 390 18.07 17.30 6.78
CA THR A 390 19.15 17.39 5.80
C THR A 390 18.83 18.49 4.80
N VAL A 391 19.84 19.25 4.39
CA VAL A 391 19.69 20.31 3.38
C VAL A 391 20.54 19.94 2.17
N MET A 392 19.98 20.05 0.97
CA MET A 392 20.68 19.71 -0.27
C MET A 392 20.58 20.84 -1.27
N TRP A 393 21.66 21.17 -1.98
CA TRP A 393 21.68 22.25 -2.97
C TRP A 393 22.62 21.98 -4.14
N VAL A 394 22.37 22.66 -5.25
CA VAL A 394 23.21 22.64 -6.45
C VAL A 394 23.66 24.06 -6.80
N GLY A 395 24.82 24.19 -7.43
CA GLY A 395 25.27 25.47 -7.98
C GLY A 395 24.51 25.80 -9.27
N VAL A 396 23.85 26.97 -9.32
CA VAL A 396 23.28 27.52 -10.57
C VAL A 396 23.61 28.99 -10.78
N SER A 397 23.72 29.39 -12.04
CA SER A 397 23.86 30.79 -12.46
C SER A 397 22.74 31.20 -13.41
N ALA A 398 22.54 32.50 -13.56
CA ALA A 398 21.69 33.06 -14.61
C ALA A 398 22.55 33.44 -15.83
N ALA A 399 22.20 32.96 -17.02
CA ALA A 399 22.83 33.38 -18.26
C ALA A 399 22.65 34.90 -18.50
N HIS A 400 23.45 35.47 -19.40
CA HIS A 400 23.40 36.90 -19.74
C HIS A 400 22.00 37.36 -20.22
N GLU A 401 21.24 36.48 -20.85
CA GLU A 401 19.90 36.75 -21.40
C GLU A 401 18.76 36.17 -20.54
N ALA A 402 19.06 35.61 -19.36
CA ALA A 402 18.06 34.95 -18.50
C ALA A 402 16.91 35.92 -18.13
N PRO A 403 15.62 35.59 -18.33
CA PRO A 403 14.51 36.45 -17.94
C PRO A 403 14.61 36.94 -16.49
N LEU A 404 14.28 38.21 -16.26
CA LEU A 404 14.27 38.79 -14.91
C LEU A 404 13.04 38.30 -14.13
N GLY A 405 13.18 38.23 -12.81
CA GLY A 405 12.07 37.92 -11.91
C GLY A 405 12.22 36.57 -11.19
N PRO A 406 11.15 36.11 -10.53
CA PRO A 406 11.18 34.91 -9.71
C PRO A 406 11.14 33.64 -10.56
N THR A 407 11.91 32.64 -10.13
CA THR A 407 11.91 31.29 -10.68
C THR A 407 12.32 30.28 -9.60
N LYS A 408 12.33 28.99 -9.92
CA LYS A 408 12.69 27.91 -8.98
C LYS A 408 13.12 26.65 -9.72
N LEU A 409 14.00 25.86 -9.12
CA LEU A 409 14.31 24.52 -9.61
C LEU A 409 13.23 23.53 -9.16
N THR A 410 13.16 22.39 -9.82
CA THR A 410 12.38 21.23 -9.35
C THR A 410 13.35 20.17 -8.86
N PHE A 411 13.22 19.76 -7.59
CA PHE A 411 13.95 18.66 -7.01
C PHE A 411 13.02 17.44 -6.91
N THR A 412 13.50 16.29 -7.33
CA THR A 412 12.86 14.99 -7.10
C THR A 412 13.81 14.14 -6.28
N VAL A 413 13.45 13.82 -5.03
CA VAL A 413 14.23 13.02 -4.08
C VAL A 413 13.51 11.70 -3.86
N GLY A 414 14.06 10.62 -4.39
CA GLY A 414 13.31 9.37 -4.54
C GLY A 414 12.07 9.60 -5.41
N ALA A 415 10.88 9.48 -4.84
CA ALA A 415 9.63 9.81 -5.53
C ALA A 415 8.94 11.09 -5.01
N GLN A 416 9.53 11.76 -4.02
CA GLN A 416 9.02 13.04 -3.51
C GLN A 416 9.52 14.17 -4.40
N THR A 417 8.64 15.11 -4.75
CA THR A 417 9.00 16.27 -5.57
C THR A 417 8.75 17.55 -4.81
N SER A 418 9.68 18.49 -4.89
CA SER A 418 9.59 19.79 -4.24
C SER A 418 10.21 20.88 -5.10
N ALA A 419 9.75 22.11 -4.92
CA ALA A 419 10.45 23.26 -5.48
C ALA A 419 11.70 23.56 -4.66
N SER A 420 12.70 24.16 -5.29
CA SER A 420 13.84 24.70 -4.54
C SER A 420 13.47 25.94 -3.72
N THR A 421 14.39 26.41 -2.87
CA THR A 421 14.41 27.82 -2.42
C THR A 421 14.17 28.76 -3.61
N PRO A 422 13.35 29.81 -3.47
CA PRO A 422 13.10 30.77 -4.54
C PRO A 422 14.38 31.39 -5.09
N ILE A 423 14.39 31.60 -6.41
CA ILE A 423 15.47 32.27 -7.14
C ILE A 423 14.92 33.58 -7.70
N ILE A 424 15.62 34.69 -7.49
CA ILE A 424 15.30 35.98 -8.09
C ILE A 424 16.40 36.37 -9.06
N VAL A 425 16.09 36.45 -10.35
CA VAL A 425 17.03 36.89 -11.38
C VAL A 425 16.98 38.42 -11.51
N LYS A 426 18.13 39.06 -11.32
CA LYS A 426 18.36 40.51 -11.36
C LYS A 426 19.19 40.93 -12.57
N PRO A 427 19.05 42.18 -13.04
CA PRO A 427 19.86 42.71 -14.14
C PRO A 427 21.34 42.76 -13.74
N GLY A 428 22.22 42.53 -14.72
CA GLY A 428 23.68 42.60 -14.58
C GLY A 428 24.25 44.02 -14.44
N PHE A 429 23.39 45.03 -14.40
CA PHE A 429 23.78 46.43 -14.29
C PHE A 429 22.87 47.14 -13.29
N THR A 430 23.46 48.05 -12.52
CA THR A 430 22.72 48.96 -11.65
C THR A 430 22.62 50.30 -12.36
N VAL A 431 21.41 50.80 -12.58
CA VAL A 431 21.23 52.19 -13.05
C VAL A 431 21.14 53.07 -11.81
N SER A 432 22.21 53.82 -11.53
CA SER A 432 22.15 54.91 -10.56
C SER A 432 21.68 56.18 -11.28
N PRO A 433 20.76 56.99 -10.71
CA PRO A 433 20.41 58.29 -11.27
C PRO A 433 21.67 59.18 -11.30
N GLY A 434 22.31 59.29 -12.47
CA GLY A 434 23.56 60.01 -12.67
C GLY A 434 23.38 61.51 -12.94
N GLY A 435 22.41 62.17 -12.31
CA GLY A 435 22.17 63.60 -12.49
C GLY A 435 21.89 64.29 -11.17
N SER A 436 22.38 65.52 -11.01
CA SER A 436 21.85 66.42 -9.96
C SER A 436 20.32 66.46 -10.08
N PRO A 437 19.58 66.46 -8.97
CA PRO A 437 18.12 66.58 -9.00
C PRO A 437 17.73 67.73 -9.92
N VAL A 438 17.07 67.41 -11.04
CA VAL A 438 16.57 68.44 -11.93
C VAL A 438 15.30 68.97 -11.28
N THR A 439 15.36 70.17 -10.71
CA THR A 439 14.15 70.87 -10.29
C THR A 439 13.36 71.19 -11.55
N ALA A 440 12.34 70.37 -11.86
CA ALA A 440 11.43 70.66 -12.94
C ALA A 440 10.58 71.88 -12.55
N HIS A 441 10.97 73.07 -13.01
CA HIS A 441 10.09 74.23 -12.98
C HIS A 441 8.91 73.94 -13.90
N ARG A 442 7.75 73.68 -13.33
CA ARG A 442 6.48 73.59 -14.05
C ARG A 442 6.16 74.96 -14.65
N GLN A 443 6.65 75.25 -15.86
CA GLN A 443 6.28 76.43 -16.63
C GLN A 443 4.91 76.24 -17.31
N GLY A 444 3.90 76.00 -16.51
CA GLY A 444 2.51 76.02 -16.95
C GLY A 444 1.69 76.80 -15.93
N PRO A 445 0.88 77.79 -16.34
CA PRO A 445 -0.06 78.42 -15.44
C PRO A 445 -0.97 77.36 -14.81
N PRO A 446 -1.36 77.51 -13.54
CA PRO A 446 -2.24 76.55 -12.87
C PRO A 446 -3.53 76.42 -13.69
N SER A 447 -3.77 75.24 -14.26
CA SER A 447 -5.04 74.93 -14.88
C SER A 447 -6.10 74.86 -13.78
N THR A 448 -6.89 75.91 -13.62
CA THR A 448 -8.14 75.89 -12.86
C THR A 448 -9.11 74.96 -13.57
N ARG A 449 -9.09 73.67 -13.23
CA ARG A 449 -10.24 72.79 -13.47
C ARG A 449 -11.24 73.04 -12.34
N GLU A 450 -12.26 73.83 -12.64
CA GLU A 450 -13.52 73.79 -11.89
C GLU A 450 -14.10 72.38 -12.03
N TRP A 451 -14.28 71.72 -10.90
CA TRP A 451 -15.13 70.55 -10.79
C TRP A 451 -16.58 71.07 -10.77
N ARG A 452 -17.36 70.73 -11.79
CA ARG A 452 -18.83 70.80 -11.76
C ARG A 452 -19.39 69.40 -11.54
#